data_AF-A0A8E2ECZ5-F1
#
_entry.id   AF-A0A8E2ECZ5-F1
#
_cell.length_a   1.000
_cell.length_b   1.000
_cell.length_c   1.000
_cell.angle_alpha   90.00
_cell.angle_beta   90.00
_cell.angle_gamma   90.00
#
_symmetry.space_group_name_H-M   'P 1'
#
loop_
_entity.id
_entity.type
_entity.pdbx_description
1 polymer ?
#
loop_
_entity_poly.entity_id
_entity_poly.type
_entity_poly.pdbx_seq_one_letter_code
_entity_poly.pdbx_strand_id
1 'polypeptide(L)'
;MKGLWALKVHLTGTSFKGNYELARIIIDIIFFVAIIYAWTRQPAREKKRKAYHGIIYSADILLAWYLLTLIDLFLHEARLNATYGYILFYFFIACLKFAADFLILAGTHRVTSGLLFYQIKKAKIWHLVGEFIIIVLMITALYYLGSLLADEILWLQVADSDAIQSVNTRKNKLEAAFVILQFFLTLMTLAATMLSAWIYLDDDSEIPRQSYIAVAATGTLWIRSFSELVIVLRYDLLQHAMPKGTPIARDVIYGLCTVVFLILMAIVQQNLSAYEASHPIEAQIEEDSRVHLIGIVNAAAAAGEQLPAVSAAIATMRGNSRNALSDLTKQDFDNLRAAERTRLQQLHLDYLNRLDQKYGHMAPVDRTREI
;
A
#
# COMPACT_ATOMS: atom_id res chain seq x y z
N MET A 1 35.84 8.28 31.97
CA MET A 1 36.34 8.90 30.71
C MET A 1 35.49 10.13 30.42
N LYS A 2 36.09 11.31 30.22
CA LYS A 2 35.35 12.48 29.71
C LYS A 2 35.19 12.27 28.20
N GLY A 3 34.09 11.65 27.78
CA GLY A 3 33.81 11.38 26.36
C GLY A 3 33.70 12.66 25.55
N LEU A 4 33.77 12.55 24.21
CA LEU A 4 33.68 13.69 23.30
C LEU A 4 32.31 14.41 23.35
N TRP A 5 31.34 13.86 24.07
CA TRP A 5 29.96 14.36 24.18
C TRP A 5 29.83 15.89 24.27
N ALA A 6 30.62 16.53 25.13
CA ALA A 6 30.53 17.97 25.38
C ALA A 6 31.52 18.82 24.55
N LEU A 7 32.34 18.18 23.69
CA LEU A 7 33.26 18.88 22.81
C LEU A 7 32.47 19.75 21.84
N LYS A 8 32.77 21.05 21.82
CA LYS A 8 32.17 21.96 20.84
C LYS A 8 32.82 21.74 19.49
N VAL A 9 32.00 21.51 18.47
CA VAL A 9 32.41 21.31 17.09
C VAL A 9 31.62 22.24 16.18
N HIS A 10 32.24 22.67 15.09
CA HIS A 10 31.54 23.33 13.99
C HIS A 10 31.00 22.26 13.06
N LEU A 11 29.71 22.32 12.76
CA LEU A 11 29.15 21.49 11.70
C LEU A 11 29.77 21.87 10.36
N THR A 12 30.07 20.86 9.54
CA THR A 12 30.63 21.04 8.20
C THR A 12 29.52 21.43 7.23
N GLY A 13 29.75 22.48 6.45
CA GLY A 13 28.81 22.96 5.44
C GLY A 13 29.43 24.00 4.54
N THR A 14 28.73 24.39 3.50
CA THR A 14 29.26 25.34 2.49
C THR A 14 28.87 26.79 2.73
N SER A 15 28.05 27.08 3.76
CA SER A 15 27.45 28.40 3.95
C SER A 15 26.63 28.81 2.73
N PHE A 16 25.87 27.84 2.19
CA PHE A 16 25.05 27.96 0.99
C PHE A 16 25.82 28.33 -0.29
N LYS A 17 27.14 28.11 -0.31
CA LYS A 17 27.98 28.31 -1.50
C LYS A 17 28.04 27.08 -2.39
N GLY A 18 27.66 25.91 -1.86
CA GLY A 18 27.57 24.65 -2.58
C GLY A 18 26.25 24.50 -3.30
N ASN A 19 26.30 24.34 -4.62
CA ASN A 19 25.10 24.07 -5.43
C ASN A 19 24.44 22.73 -5.07
N TYR A 20 25.20 21.79 -4.49
CA TYR A 20 24.74 20.43 -4.18
C TYR A 20 23.84 20.41 -2.94
N GLU A 21 24.31 20.99 -1.84
CA GLU A 21 23.61 21.02 -0.55
C GLU A 21 22.34 21.88 -0.64
N LEU A 22 22.42 23.00 -1.36
CA LEU A 22 21.26 23.83 -1.68
C LEU A 22 20.21 23.06 -2.51
N ALA A 23 20.65 22.31 -3.54
CA ALA A 23 19.73 21.49 -4.33
C ALA A 23 19.03 20.44 -3.47
N ARG A 24 19.73 19.81 -2.53
CA ARG A 24 19.15 18.85 -1.59
C ARG A 24 18.08 19.48 -0.70
N ILE A 25 18.34 20.64 -0.12
CA ILE A 25 17.36 21.39 0.68
C ILE A 25 16.10 21.70 -0.14
N ILE A 26 16.27 22.18 -1.38
CA ILE A 26 15.15 22.50 -2.27
C ILE A 26 14.32 21.24 -2.58
N ILE A 27 14.99 20.12 -2.88
CA ILE A 27 14.34 18.83 -3.17
C ILE A 27 13.53 18.35 -1.97
N ASP A 28 14.09 18.43 -0.76
CA ASP A 28 13.41 18.03 0.48
C ASP A 28 12.20 18.93 0.77
N ILE A 29 12.29 20.24 0.51
CA ILE A 29 11.12 21.15 0.61
C ILE A 29 10.03 20.75 -0.38
N ILE A 30 10.40 20.46 -1.64
CA ILE A 30 9.44 20.02 -2.66
C ILE A 30 8.73 18.73 -2.22
N PHE A 31 9.48 17.74 -1.72
CA PHE A 31 8.88 16.49 -1.24
C PHE A 31 8.05 16.68 0.02
N PHE A 32 8.48 17.51 0.96
CA PHE A 32 7.70 17.85 2.14
C PHE A 32 6.33 18.44 1.76
N VAL A 33 6.32 19.45 0.88
CA VAL A 33 5.08 20.07 0.39
C VAL A 33 4.23 19.07 -0.40
N ALA A 34 4.85 18.23 -1.24
CA ALA A 34 4.14 17.22 -2.01
C ALA A 34 3.51 16.13 -1.13
N ILE A 35 4.16 15.73 -0.04
CA ILE A 35 3.60 14.80 0.94
C ILE A 35 2.45 15.46 1.70
N ILE A 36 2.55 16.74 2.10
CA ILE A 36 1.41 17.49 2.68
C ILE A 36 0.24 17.48 1.71
N TYR A 37 0.48 17.78 0.44
CA TYR A 37 -0.57 17.75 -0.58
C TYR A 37 -1.20 16.36 -0.71
N ALA A 38 -0.40 15.30 -0.80
CA ALA A 38 -0.90 13.92 -0.85
C ALA A 38 -1.67 13.54 0.43
N TRP A 39 -1.21 14.00 1.60
CA TRP A 39 -1.82 13.76 2.90
C TRP A 39 -3.20 14.44 3.03
N THR A 40 -3.32 15.70 2.62
CA THR A 40 -4.61 16.44 2.63
C THR A 40 -5.65 15.83 1.69
N ARG A 41 -5.22 15.09 0.67
CA ARG A 41 -6.10 14.35 -0.26
C ARG A 41 -6.56 13.00 0.29
N GLN A 42 -6.00 12.52 1.40
CA GLN A 42 -6.49 11.31 2.06
C GLN A 42 -7.91 11.56 2.60
N PRO A 43 -8.86 10.62 2.45
CA PRO A 43 -10.23 10.79 2.96
C PRO A 43 -10.27 11.04 4.48
N ALA A 44 -11.39 11.50 5.04
CA ALA A 44 -11.49 11.75 6.50
C ALA A 44 -11.32 10.46 7.33
N ARG A 45 -10.68 10.56 8.51
CA ARG A 45 -10.24 9.42 9.36
C ARG A 45 -11.37 8.44 9.74
N GLU A 46 -12.60 8.93 9.82
CA GLU A 46 -13.79 8.16 10.22
C GLU A 46 -14.30 7.18 9.15
N LYS A 47 -13.97 7.38 7.87
CA LYS A 47 -14.41 6.50 6.76
C LYS A 47 -13.34 5.47 6.33
N LYS A 48 -12.29 5.28 7.13
CA LYS A 48 -11.08 4.56 6.69
C LYS A 48 -11.06 3.10 7.10
N ARG A 49 -10.70 2.23 6.15
CA ARG A 49 -10.35 0.83 6.43
C ARG A 49 -9.12 0.76 7.34
N LYS A 50 -9.14 -0.17 8.30
CA LYS A 50 -7.99 -0.48 9.18
C LYS A 50 -6.70 -0.73 8.39
N ALA A 51 -6.81 -1.34 7.21
CA ALA A 51 -5.67 -1.61 6.31
C ALA A 51 -4.91 -0.34 5.84
N TYR A 52 -5.58 0.81 5.70
CA TYR A 52 -4.97 2.06 5.22
C TYR A 52 -4.32 2.89 6.33
N HIS A 53 -4.54 2.55 7.60
CA HIS A 53 -3.98 3.32 8.72
C HIS A 53 -2.45 3.32 8.69
N GLY A 54 -1.82 2.21 8.27
CA GLY A 54 -0.36 2.13 8.12
C GLY A 54 0.17 3.18 7.13
N ILE A 55 -0.49 3.34 5.97
CA ILE A 55 -0.07 4.30 4.94
C ILE A 55 -0.19 5.74 5.43
N ILE A 56 -1.25 6.07 6.17
CA ILE A 56 -1.44 7.43 6.69
C ILE A 56 -0.44 7.75 7.79
N TYR A 57 -0.28 6.85 8.77
CA TYR A 57 0.73 7.03 9.81
C TYR A 57 2.14 7.11 9.22
N SER A 58 2.40 6.38 8.12
CA SER A 58 3.68 6.50 7.42
C SER A 58 3.89 7.89 6.82
N ALA A 59 2.84 8.53 6.29
CA ALA A 59 2.94 9.89 5.77
C ALA A 59 3.23 10.91 6.89
N ASP A 60 2.60 10.74 8.07
CA ASP A 60 2.89 11.57 9.24
C ASP A 60 4.37 11.43 9.69
N ILE A 61 4.87 10.20 9.75
CA ILE A 61 6.27 9.92 10.11
C ILE A 61 7.24 10.41 9.03
N LEU A 62 6.89 10.29 7.75
CA LEU A 62 7.69 10.85 6.65
C LEU A 62 7.79 12.37 6.74
N LEU A 63 6.70 13.07 7.06
CA LEU A 63 6.73 14.52 7.26
C LEU A 63 7.67 14.90 8.40
N ALA A 64 7.62 14.16 9.51
CA ALA A 64 8.56 14.36 10.62
C ALA A 64 10.00 14.08 10.18
N TRP A 65 10.23 13.03 9.40
CA TRP A 65 11.56 12.68 8.88
C TRP A 65 12.14 13.77 7.96
N TYR A 66 11.36 14.24 6.98
CA TYR A 66 11.76 15.34 6.09
C TYR A 66 11.99 16.63 6.87
N LEU A 67 11.14 16.94 7.87
CA LEU A 67 11.33 18.13 8.71
C LEU A 67 12.64 18.07 9.49
N LEU A 68 12.96 16.94 10.14
CA LEU A 68 14.22 16.80 10.86
C LEU A 68 15.43 16.81 9.93
N THR A 69 15.32 16.23 8.74
CA THR A 69 16.38 16.26 7.72
C THR A 69 16.61 17.68 7.20
N LEU A 70 15.54 18.45 6.97
CA LEU A 70 15.67 19.87 6.61
C LEU A 70 16.37 20.66 7.72
N ILE A 71 15.96 20.47 8.98
CA ILE A 71 16.62 21.11 10.12
C ILE A 71 18.11 20.73 10.14
N ASP A 72 18.45 19.44 10.01
CA ASP A 72 19.83 18.95 9.94
C ASP A 72 20.66 19.66 8.88
N LEU A 73 20.13 19.73 7.65
CA LEU A 73 20.79 20.37 6.52
C LEU A 73 20.99 21.88 6.76
N PHE A 74 19.99 22.57 7.31
CA PHE A 74 20.12 23.98 7.67
C PHE A 74 21.17 24.20 8.77
N LEU A 75 21.23 23.34 9.78
CA LEU A 75 22.23 23.43 10.86
C LEU A 75 23.65 23.27 10.31
N HIS A 76 23.86 22.29 9.41
CA HIS A 76 25.14 22.06 8.73
C HIS A 76 25.53 23.22 7.82
N GLU A 77 24.61 23.68 6.97
CA GLU A 77 24.89 24.78 6.05
C GLU A 77 25.14 26.11 6.77
N ALA A 78 24.44 26.37 7.88
CA ALA A 78 24.71 27.53 8.72
C ALA A 78 26.01 27.42 9.55
N ARG A 79 26.71 26.27 9.51
CA ARG A 79 27.95 25.99 10.27
C ARG A 79 27.82 26.28 11.76
N LEU A 80 26.65 25.96 12.32
CA LEU A 80 26.36 26.26 13.71
C LEU A 80 27.26 25.46 14.65
N ASN A 81 27.52 26.06 15.81
CA ASN A 81 28.25 25.41 16.89
C ASN A 81 27.34 24.39 17.55
N ALA A 82 27.72 23.12 17.49
CA ALA A 82 27.03 22.02 18.16
C ALA A 82 28.00 21.32 19.12
N THR A 83 27.46 20.51 20.04
CA THR A 83 28.26 19.55 20.78
C THR A 83 28.44 18.29 19.96
N TYR A 84 29.55 17.58 20.09
CA TYR A 84 29.81 16.34 19.32
C TYR A 84 28.75 15.25 19.59
N GLY A 85 28.06 15.30 20.75
CA GLY A 85 26.86 14.51 21.04
C GLY A 85 25.73 14.64 20.00
N TYR A 86 25.75 15.68 19.17
CA TYR A 86 24.85 15.88 18.02
C TYR A 86 24.84 14.68 17.06
N ILE A 87 25.91 13.88 17.02
CA ILE A 87 26.00 12.70 16.15
C ILE A 87 24.84 11.70 16.38
N LEU A 88 24.28 11.63 17.60
CA LEU A 88 23.10 10.81 17.88
C LEU A 88 21.83 11.27 17.17
N PHE A 89 21.79 12.49 16.64
CA PHE A 89 20.66 12.99 15.87
C PHE A 89 20.40 12.12 14.63
N TYR A 90 21.46 11.58 14.01
CA TYR A 90 21.35 10.66 12.87
C TYR A 90 20.59 9.38 13.22
N PHE A 91 20.75 8.87 14.45
CA PHE A 91 19.98 7.71 14.92
C PHE A 91 18.48 8.00 14.97
N PHE A 92 18.07 9.19 15.42
CA PHE A 92 16.64 9.56 15.46
C PHE A 92 16.06 9.78 14.07
N ILE A 93 16.82 10.42 13.16
CA ILE A 93 16.44 10.54 11.74
C ILE A 93 16.25 9.15 11.12
N ALA A 94 17.19 8.23 11.37
CA ALA A 94 17.08 6.85 10.89
C ALA A 94 15.83 6.16 11.46
N CYS A 95 15.56 6.27 12.77
CA CYS A 95 14.36 5.69 13.39
C CYS A 95 13.08 6.10 12.66
N LEU A 96 12.92 7.38 12.31
CA LEU A 96 11.76 7.86 11.57
C LEU A 96 11.72 7.30 10.14
N LYS A 97 12.83 7.31 9.41
CA LYS A 97 12.90 6.75 8.05
C LYS A 97 12.49 5.28 8.02
N PHE A 98 13.07 4.46 8.90
CA PHE A 98 12.77 3.03 8.98
C PHE A 98 11.33 2.76 9.43
N ALA A 99 10.80 3.53 10.37
CA ALA A 99 9.40 3.42 10.79
C ALA A 99 8.43 3.77 9.66
N ALA A 100 8.71 4.84 8.89
CA ALA A 100 7.94 5.20 7.71
C ALA A 100 7.96 4.09 6.66
N ASP A 101 9.14 3.60 6.29
CA ASP A 101 9.31 2.53 5.30
C ASP A 101 8.57 1.25 5.70
N PHE A 102 8.71 0.84 6.96
CA PHE A 102 7.99 -0.31 7.52
C PHE A 102 6.48 -0.14 7.39
N LEU A 103 5.94 1.01 7.77
CA LEU A 103 4.50 1.27 7.73
C LEU A 103 3.96 1.37 6.30
N ILE A 104 4.71 1.94 5.36
CA ILE A 104 4.36 1.94 3.92
C ILE A 104 4.23 0.50 3.43
N LEU A 105 5.25 -0.33 3.68
CA LEU A 105 5.29 -1.70 3.18
C LEU A 105 4.20 -2.55 3.83
N ALA A 106 4.04 -2.47 5.15
CA ALA A 106 3.00 -3.19 5.87
C ALA A 106 1.60 -2.75 5.46
N GLY A 107 1.37 -1.44 5.30
CA GLY A 107 0.12 -0.89 4.81
C GLY A 107 -0.20 -1.35 3.39
N THR A 108 0.76 -1.27 2.48
CA THR A 108 0.62 -1.71 1.09
C THR A 108 0.30 -3.20 1.00
N HIS A 109 1.03 -4.03 1.75
CA HIS A 109 0.75 -5.46 1.85
C HIS A 109 -0.68 -5.71 2.31
N ARG A 110 -1.12 -5.09 3.41
CA ARG A 110 -2.48 -5.28 3.96
C ARG A 110 -3.57 -4.83 3.01
N VAL A 111 -3.38 -3.71 2.30
CA VAL A 111 -4.30 -3.27 1.24
C VAL A 111 -4.36 -4.30 0.12
N THR A 112 -3.20 -4.78 -0.35
CA THR A 112 -3.10 -5.77 -1.43
C THR A 112 -3.72 -7.11 -1.04
N SER A 113 -3.46 -7.61 0.17
CA SER A 113 -4.12 -8.79 0.72
C SER A 113 -5.64 -8.58 0.75
N GLY A 114 -6.11 -7.40 1.16
CA GLY A 114 -7.52 -7.05 1.16
C GLY A 114 -8.15 -7.13 -0.23
N LEU A 115 -7.45 -6.72 -1.29
CA LEU A 115 -7.92 -6.86 -2.68
C LEU A 115 -8.01 -8.35 -3.11
N LEU A 116 -7.03 -9.16 -2.71
CA LEU A 116 -6.96 -10.58 -3.09
C LEU A 116 -7.91 -11.49 -2.32
N PHE A 117 -8.23 -11.15 -1.06
CA PHE A 117 -9.12 -11.96 -0.22
C PHE A 117 -10.52 -12.13 -0.80
N TYR A 118 -10.99 -11.17 -1.59
CA TYR A 118 -12.28 -11.27 -2.28
C TYR A 118 -12.25 -12.19 -3.50
N GLN A 119 -11.07 -12.54 -4.01
CA GLN A 119 -10.92 -13.22 -5.30
C GLN A 119 -10.34 -14.64 -5.18
N ILE A 120 -9.46 -14.89 -4.20
CA ILE A 120 -8.68 -16.15 -4.15
C ILE A 120 -8.87 -16.85 -2.80
N LYS A 121 -9.36 -18.11 -2.82
CA LYS A 121 -9.52 -18.95 -1.62
C LYS A 121 -8.21 -19.17 -0.83
N LYS A 122 -7.05 -19.13 -1.51
CA LYS A 122 -5.70 -19.26 -0.93
C LYS A 122 -5.09 -17.93 -0.41
N ALA A 123 -5.82 -16.82 -0.42
CA ALA A 123 -5.32 -15.51 0.06
C ALA A 123 -4.85 -15.51 1.53
N LYS A 124 -5.26 -16.49 2.34
CA LYS A 124 -4.76 -16.70 3.71
C LYS A 124 -3.25 -16.98 3.76
N ILE A 125 -2.73 -17.80 2.84
CA ILE A 125 -1.29 -18.14 2.78
C ILE A 125 -0.50 -16.89 2.39
N TRP A 126 -0.99 -16.14 1.40
CA TRP A 126 -0.43 -14.87 0.99
C TRP A 126 -0.29 -13.89 2.17
N HIS A 127 -1.38 -13.69 2.92
CA HIS A 127 -1.39 -12.81 4.08
C HIS A 127 -0.40 -13.26 5.16
N LEU A 128 -0.36 -14.56 5.47
CA LEU A 128 0.57 -15.13 6.45
C LEU A 128 2.04 -14.92 6.05
N VAL A 129 2.38 -15.23 4.80
CA VAL A 129 3.76 -15.09 4.29
C VAL A 129 4.18 -13.62 4.32
N GLY A 130 3.32 -12.70 3.90
CA GLY A 130 3.66 -11.28 3.92
C GLY A 130 3.78 -10.70 5.33
N GLU A 131 2.89 -11.06 6.28
CA GLU A 131 3.06 -10.62 7.68
C GLU A 131 4.33 -11.22 8.30
N PHE A 132 4.71 -12.46 7.97
CA PHE A 132 5.99 -13.03 8.38
C PHE A 132 7.18 -12.21 7.85
N ILE A 133 7.20 -11.88 6.56
CA ILE A 133 8.26 -11.04 5.97
C ILE A 133 8.31 -9.66 6.64
N ILE A 134 7.16 -9.05 6.92
CA ILE A 134 7.05 -7.76 7.63
C ILE A 134 7.67 -7.86 9.04
N ILE A 135 7.42 -8.94 9.78
CA ILE A 135 8.02 -9.17 11.10
C ILE A 135 9.54 -9.30 10.99
N VAL A 136 10.04 -10.10 10.04
CA VAL A 136 11.48 -10.25 9.80
C VAL A 136 12.12 -8.91 9.45
N LEU A 137 11.47 -8.12 8.59
CA LEU A 137 11.91 -6.79 8.18
C LEU A 137 11.97 -5.81 9.37
N MET A 138 11.00 -5.86 10.29
CA MET A 138 11.01 -5.10 11.54
C MET A 138 12.19 -5.51 12.44
N ILE A 139 12.41 -6.82 12.60
CA ILE A 139 13.54 -7.34 13.40
C ILE A 139 14.86 -6.86 12.80
N THR A 140 15.07 -7.00 11.49
CA THR A 140 16.28 -6.53 10.81
C THR A 140 16.47 -5.02 10.97
N ALA A 141 15.40 -4.22 10.87
CA ALA A 141 15.45 -2.78 11.12
C ALA A 141 15.91 -2.45 12.54
N LEU A 142 15.38 -3.14 13.56
CA LEU A 142 15.80 -2.95 14.95
C LEU A 142 17.26 -3.32 15.17
N TYR A 143 17.74 -4.42 14.58
CA TYR A 143 19.16 -4.80 14.64
C TYR A 143 20.07 -3.77 13.94
N TYR A 144 19.63 -3.24 12.79
CA TYR A 144 20.33 -2.16 12.11
C TYR A 144 20.40 -0.91 12.99
N LEU A 145 19.27 -0.45 13.53
CA LEU A 145 19.19 0.73 14.39
C LEU A 145 20.05 0.56 15.66
N GLY A 146 20.05 -0.63 16.27
CA GLY A 146 20.94 -0.94 17.39
C GLY A 146 22.42 -0.90 17.02
N SER A 147 22.77 -1.39 15.82
CA SER A 147 24.15 -1.32 15.30
C SER A 147 24.57 0.10 14.96
N LEU A 148 23.66 0.91 14.42
CA LEU A 148 23.87 2.34 14.17
C LEU A 148 24.11 3.08 15.49
N LEU A 149 23.25 2.87 16.49
CA LEU A 149 23.44 3.49 17.81
C LEU A 149 24.78 3.09 18.45
N ALA A 150 25.18 1.82 18.32
CA ALA A 150 26.47 1.34 18.80
C ALA A 150 27.64 2.04 18.08
N ASP A 151 27.56 2.19 16.75
CA ASP A 151 28.55 2.92 15.94
C ASP A 151 28.70 4.37 16.43
N GLU A 152 27.58 5.08 16.62
CA GLU A 152 27.59 6.46 17.12
C GLU A 152 28.19 6.57 18.53
N ILE A 153 27.86 5.64 19.43
CA ILE A 153 28.42 5.61 20.79
C ILE A 153 29.93 5.34 20.76
N LEU A 154 30.41 4.44 19.90
CA LEU A 154 31.84 4.16 19.76
C LEU A 154 32.61 5.41 19.27
N TRP A 155 32.04 6.16 18.33
CA TRP A 155 32.60 7.44 17.91
C TRP A 155 32.63 8.48 19.04
N LEU A 156 31.59 8.54 19.87
CA LEU A 156 31.54 9.44 21.04
C LEU A 156 32.59 9.07 22.12
N GLN A 157 32.92 7.79 22.23
CA GLN A 157 33.90 7.26 23.19
C GLN A 157 35.34 7.28 22.67
N VAL A 158 35.55 7.55 21.37
CA VAL A 158 36.86 7.43 20.70
C VAL A 158 37.41 6.00 20.86
N ALA A 159 36.57 5.02 20.55
CA ALA A 159 36.96 3.62 20.57
C ALA A 159 37.99 3.28 19.48
N ASP A 160 38.65 2.14 19.62
CA ASP A 160 39.64 1.65 18.65
C ASP A 160 39.04 1.52 17.24
N SER A 161 39.85 1.82 16.22
CA SER A 161 39.44 1.78 14.81
C SER A 161 38.88 0.42 14.41
N ASP A 162 39.43 -0.66 14.95
CA ASP A 162 39.03 -2.03 14.66
C ASP A 162 37.62 -2.33 15.20
N ALA A 163 37.28 -1.78 16.37
CA ALA A 163 35.95 -1.90 16.95
C ALA A 163 34.91 -1.15 16.10
N ILE A 164 35.23 0.09 15.71
CA ILE A 164 34.38 0.92 14.83
C ILE A 164 34.17 0.20 13.48
N GLN A 165 35.23 -0.28 12.84
CA GLN A 165 35.15 -0.96 11.54
C GLN A 165 34.33 -2.26 11.61
N SER A 166 34.49 -3.04 12.69
CA SER A 166 33.72 -4.26 12.91
C SER A 166 32.22 -3.98 13.04
N VAL A 167 31.83 -2.97 13.82
CA VAL A 167 30.42 -2.56 13.96
C VAL A 167 29.88 -1.99 12.65
N ASN A 168 30.63 -1.11 11.98
CA ASN A 168 30.24 -0.54 10.70
C ASN A 168 30.01 -1.62 9.62
N THR A 169 30.86 -2.64 9.57
CA THR A 169 30.69 -3.77 8.64
C THR A 169 29.40 -4.55 8.93
N ARG A 170 29.06 -4.78 10.20
CA ARG A 170 27.80 -5.43 10.59
C ARG A 170 26.59 -4.57 10.25
N LYS A 171 26.66 -3.27 10.53
CA LYS A 171 25.65 -2.27 10.18
C LYS A 171 25.33 -2.31 8.68
N ASN A 172 26.34 -2.25 7.81
CA ASN A 172 26.16 -2.28 6.36
C ASN A 172 25.53 -3.60 5.86
N LYS A 173 25.92 -4.74 6.45
CA LYS A 173 25.30 -6.05 6.12
C LYS A 173 23.82 -6.09 6.52
N LEU A 174 23.47 -5.53 7.66
CA LEU A 174 22.08 -5.44 8.13
C LEU A 174 21.25 -4.50 7.27
N GLU A 175 21.82 -3.36 6.83
CA GLU A 175 21.16 -2.46 5.87
C GLU A 175 20.87 -3.17 4.55
N ALA A 176 21.87 -3.86 3.99
CA ALA A 176 21.70 -4.63 2.77
C ALA A 176 20.62 -5.71 2.92
N ALA A 177 20.63 -6.46 4.02
CA ALA A 177 19.60 -7.46 4.30
C ALA A 177 18.21 -6.84 4.38
N PHE A 178 18.07 -5.69 5.06
CA PHE A 178 16.82 -4.95 5.15
C PHE A 178 16.30 -4.55 3.77
N VAL A 179 17.14 -3.93 2.93
CA VAL A 179 16.74 -3.47 1.59
C VAL A 179 16.43 -4.65 0.65
N ILE A 180 17.13 -5.78 0.77
CA ILE A 180 16.77 -7.02 0.06
C ILE A 180 15.37 -7.50 0.44
N LEU A 181 15.04 -7.52 1.74
CA LEU A 181 13.71 -7.91 2.22
C LEU A 181 12.64 -6.92 1.74
N GLN A 182 12.92 -5.62 1.77
CA GLN A 182 12.03 -4.60 1.20
C GLN A 182 11.76 -4.87 -0.28
N PHE A 183 12.81 -5.15 -1.06
CA PHE A 183 12.68 -5.46 -2.49
C PHE A 183 11.77 -6.66 -2.71
N PHE A 184 12.01 -7.78 -2.03
CA PHE A 184 11.17 -8.96 -2.16
C PHE A 184 9.71 -8.69 -1.79
N LEU A 185 9.45 -7.96 -0.71
CA LEU A 185 8.08 -7.62 -0.32
C LEU A 185 7.38 -6.71 -1.35
N THR A 186 8.09 -5.73 -1.91
CA THR A 186 7.55 -4.87 -2.98
C THR A 186 7.30 -5.64 -4.28
N LEU A 187 8.20 -6.56 -4.65
CA LEU A 187 8.03 -7.41 -5.82
C LEU A 187 6.83 -8.35 -5.65
N MET A 188 6.71 -8.96 -4.47
CA MET A 188 5.56 -9.79 -4.13
C MET A 188 4.27 -8.99 -4.22
N THR A 189 4.18 -7.81 -3.58
CA THR A 189 2.94 -7.00 -3.59
C THR A 189 2.57 -6.54 -5.01
N LEU A 190 3.57 -6.18 -5.83
CA LEU A 190 3.37 -5.90 -7.26
C LEU A 190 2.77 -7.10 -8.00
N ALA A 191 3.40 -8.27 -7.89
CA ALA A 191 2.91 -9.51 -8.52
C ALA A 191 1.49 -9.84 -8.08
N ALA A 192 1.16 -9.60 -6.82
CA ALA A 192 -0.16 -9.89 -6.28
C ALA A 192 -1.22 -8.89 -6.78
N THR A 193 -0.90 -7.60 -6.92
CA THR A 193 -1.78 -6.64 -7.58
C THR A 193 -1.97 -6.94 -9.07
N MET A 194 -0.92 -7.40 -9.77
CA MET A 194 -1.01 -7.82 -11.17
C MET A 194 -1.88 -9.07 -11.32
N LEU A 195 -1.72 -10.06 -10.45
CA LEU A 195 -2.55 -11.26 -10.41
C LEU A 195 -4.03 -10.91 -10.18
N SER A 196 -4.31 -9.98 -9.27
CA SER A 196 -5.69 -9.52 -9.03
C SER A 196 -6.30 -8.86 -10.27
N ALA A 197 -5.54 -8.06 -11.01
CA ALA A 197 -5.99 -7.49 -12.28
C ALA A 197 -6.19 -8.57 -13.36
N TRP A 198 -5.31 -9.57 -13.40
CA TRP A 198 -5.38 -10.67 -14.37
C TRP A 198 -6.60 -11.57 -14.15
N ILE A 199 -6.98 -11.85 -12.90
CA ILE A 199 -8.20 -12.62 -12.59
C ILE A 199 -9.45 -11.96 -13.17
N TYR A 200 -9.56 -10.62 -13.08
CA TYR A 200 -10.67 -9.91 -13.71
C TYR A 200 -10.70 -10.04 -15.23
N LEU A 201 -9.53 -10.07 -15.87
CA LEU A 201 -9.43 -10.30 -17.32
C LEU A 201 -9.87 -11.71 -17.72
N ASP A 202 -9.50 -12.71 -16.92
CA ASP A 202 -9.85 -14.11 -17.17
C ASP A 202 -11.36 -14.35 -16.99
N ASP A 203 -11.99 -13.66 -16.04
CA ASP A 203 -13.43 -13.73 -15.76
C ASP A 203 -14.29 -12.89 -16.76
N ASP A 204 -13.76 -12.47 -17.91
CA ASP A 204 -14.40 -11.58 -18.90
C ASP A 204 -15.09 -10.35 -18.26
N SER A 205 -14.50 -9.87 -17.17
CA SER A 205 -15.03 -8.79 -16.34
C SER A 205 -14.25 -7.51 -16.60
N GLU A 206 -14.93 -6.36 -16.56
CA GLU A 206 -14.24 -5.08 -16.65
C GLU A 206 -13.29 -4.94 -15.45
N ILE A 207 -11.99 -4.77 -15.70
CA ILE A 207 -11.03 -4.57 -14.62
C ILE A 207 -11.39 -3.26 -13.89
N PRO A 208 -11.66 -3.32 -12.58
CA PRO A 208 -11.98 -2.11 -11.83
C PRO A 208 -10.81 -1.12 -11.87
N ARG A 209 -11.12 0.17 -12.01
CA ARG A 209 -10.12 1.24 -12.07
C ARG A 209 -9.13 1.20 -10.89
N GLN A 210 -9.60 0.82 -9.69
CA GLN A 210 -8.74 0.68 -8.52
C GLN A 210 -7.64 -0.38 -8.68
N SER A 211 -7.85 -1.44 -9.45
CA SER A 211 -6.86 -2.50 -9.67
C SER A 211 -5.68 -1.99 -10.49
N TYR A 212 -5.94 -1.24 -11.58
CA TYR A 212 -4.88 -0.59 -12.37
C TYR A 212 -4.08 0.42 -11.54
N ILE A 213 -4.77 1.22 -10.72
CA ILE A 213 -4.11 2.22 -9.87
C ILE A 213 -3.27 1.52 -8.78
N ALA A 214 -3.76 0.41 -8.22
CA ALA A 214 -3.00 -0.37 -7.25
C ALA A 214 -1.72 -0.96 -7.87
N VAL A 215 -1.78 -1.48 -9.11
CA VAL A 215 -0.59 -1.95 -9.85
C VAL A 215 0.40 -0.80 -10.09
N ALA A 216 -0.09 0.39 -10.47
CA ALA A 216 0.78 1.55 -10.64
C ALA A 216 1.42 1.98 -9.31
N ALA A 217 0.69 1.92 -8.20
CA ALA A 217 1.19 2.25 -6.87
C ALA A 217 2.28 1.27 -6.43
N THR A 218 2.01 -0.04 -6.48
CA THR A 218 3.00 -1.07 -6.12
C THR A 218 4.19 -1.08 -7.07
N GLY A 219 3.99 -0.79 -8.36
CA GLY A 219 5.07 -0.65 -9.34
C GLY A 219 6.00 0.52 -9.01
N THR A 220 5.44 1.66 -8.61
CA THR A 220 6.22 2.82 -8.16
C THR A 220 7.02 2.49 -6.89
N LEU A 221 6.41 1.80 -5.94
CA LEU A 221 7.09 1.37 -4.71
C LEU A 221 8.21 0.34 -4.99
N TRP A 222 8.01 -0.53 -5.98
CA TRP A 222 9.03 -1.47 -6.46
C TRP A 222 10.22 -0.75 -7.10
N ILE A 223 9.98 0.25 -7.97
CA ILE A 223 11.07 1.07 -8.57
C ILE A 223 11.90 1.74 -7.47
N ARG A 224 11.23 2.30 -6.45
CA ARG A 224 11.88 2.89 -5.27
C ARG A 224 12.80 1.88 -4.58
N SER A 225 12.26 0.70 -4.27
CA SER A 225 12.95 -0.37 -3.54
C SER A 225 14.11 -0.97 -4.35
N PHE A 226 13.93 -1.15 -5.66
CA PHE A 226 14.98 -1.62 -6.56
C PHE A 226 16.14 -0.63 -6.66
N SER A 227 15.84 0.67 -6.74
CA SER A 227 16.87 1.71 -6.80
C SER A 227 17.69 1.76 -5.50
N GLU A 228 17.03 1.68 -4.35
CA GLU A 228 17.68 1.54 -3.04
C GLU A 228 18.56 0.29 -2.97
N LEU A 229 18.06 -0.85 -3.46
CA LEU A 229 18.81 -2.11 -3.49
C LEU A 229 20.11 -1.99 -4.28
N VAL A 230 20.04 -1.42 -5.49
CA VAL A 230 21.22 -1.23 -6.34
C VAL A 230 22.26 -0.35 -5.67
N ILE A 231 21.82 0.73 -5.01
CA ILE A 231 22.71 1.69 -4.34
C ILE A 231 23.36 1.05 -3.11
N VAL A 232 22.58 0.46 -2.21
CA VAL A 232 23.09 -0.14 -0.96
C VAL A 232 24.02 -1.32 -1.24
N LEU A 233 23.67 -2.19 -2.19
CA LEU A 233 24.55 -3.31 -2.54
C LEU A 233 25.88 -2.83 -3.13
N ARG A 234 25.83 -1.87 -4.06
CA ARG A 234 27.03 -1.41 -4.76
C ARG A 234 27.96 -0.60 -3.85
N TYR A 235 27.42 0.32 -3.08
CA TYR A 235 28.21 1.32 -2.37
C TYR A 235 28.43 0.96 -0.89
N ASP A 236 27.43 0.40 -0.21
CA ASP A 236 27.54 0.14 1.23
C ASP A 236 28.07 -1.27 1.52
N LEU A 237 27.59 -2.28 0.79
CA LEU A 237 28.03 -3.67 0.97
C LEU A 237 29.35 -3.97 0.24
N LEU A 238 29.45 -3.59 -1.05
CA LEU A 238 30.65 -3.82 -1.85
C LEU A 238 31.72 -2.71 -1.71
N GLN A 239 31.45 -1.69 -0.88
CA GLN A 239 32.40 -0.61 -0.54
C GLN A 239 32.98 0.14 -1.75
N HIS A 240 32.22 0.25 -2.85
CA HIS A 240 32.64 1.09 -3.98
C HIS A 240 32.56 2.57 -3.59
N ALA A 241 33.47 3.38 -4.13
CA ALA A 241 33.40 4.83 -3.97
C ALA A 241 32.08 5.37 -4.57
N MET A 242 31.29 6.07 -3.76
CA MET A 242 30.02 6.65 -4.20
C MET A 242 30.29 7.93 -5.02
N PRO A 243 29.85 7.99 -6.30
CA PRO A 243 29.94 9.21 -7.09
C PRO A 243 29.20 10.36 -6.41
N LYS A 244 29.71 11.59 -6.52
CA LYS A 244 29.15 12.78 -5.84
C LYS A 244 27.65 13.01 -6.11
N GLY A 245 27.14 12.64 -7.29
CA GLY A 245 25.72 12.82 -7.64
C GLY A 245 24.78 11.72 -7.15
N THR A 246 25.31 10.57 -6.72
CA THR A 246 24.50 9.41 -6.33
C THR A 246 23.59 9.66 -5.12
N PRO A 247 23.99 10.37 -4.04
CA PRO A 247 23.10 10.59 -2.92
C PRO A 247 21.90 11.49 -3.30
N ILE A 248 22.10 12.55 -4.09
CA ILE A 248 20.97 13.34 -4.62
C ILE A 248 20.04 12.46 -5.47
N ALA A 249 20.61 11.65 -6.37
CA ALA A 249 19.78 10.77 -7.20
C ALA A 249 18.97 9.77 -6.36
N ARG A 250 19.59 9.21 -5.30
CA ARG A 250 18.92 8.36 -4.30
C ARG A 250 17.72 9.09 -3.67
N ASP A 251 17.95 10.30 -3.14
CA ASP A 251 16.94 11.09 -2.45
C ASP A 251 15.79 11.50 -3.41
N VAL A 252 16.11 11.88 -4.66
CA VAL A 252 15.12 12.22 -5.69
C VAL A 252 14.25 11.02 -6.05
N ILE A 253 14.85 9.87 -6.33
CA ILE A 253 14.10 8.65 -6.68
C ILE A 253 13.25 8.21 -5.49
N TYR A 254 13.81 8.24 -4.28
CA TYR A 254 13.10 7.89 -3.05
C TYR A 254 11.88 8.78 -2.86
N GLY A 255 12.05 10.10 -2.87
CA GLY A 255 10.98 11.05 -2.63
C GLY A 255 9.92 11.05 -3.74
N LEU A 256 10.33 11.05 -5.01
CA LEU A 256 9.40 11.08 -6.15
C LEU A 256 8.51 9.83 -6.16
N CYS A 257 9.11 8.65 -6.02
CA CYS A 257 8.35 7.41 -6.01
C CYS A 257 7.43 7.34 -4.77
N THR A 258 7.88 7.83 -3.62
CA THR A 258 7.06 7.85 -2.39
C THR A 258 5.85 8.77 -2.54
N VAL A 259 6.02 9.99 -3.10
CA VAL A 259 4.92 10.92 -3.35
C VAL A 259 3.91 10.35 -4.34
N VAL A 260 4.39 9.83 -5.48
CA VAL A 260 3.52 9.21 -6.49
C VAL A 260 2.75 8.04 -5.89
N PHE A 261 3.43 7.17 -5.12
CA PHE A 261 2.79 6.07 -4.39
C PHE A 261 1.69 6.57 -3.44
N LEU A 262 1.95 7.58 -2.60
CA LEU A 262 0.97 8.10 -1.65
C LEU A 262 -0.26 8.69 -2.35
N ILE A 263 -0.06 9.41 -3.46
CA ILE A 263 -1.16 9.94 -4.28
C ILE A 263 -1.99 8.80 -4.87
N LEU A 264 -1.35 7.81 -5.48
CA LEU A 264 -2.06 6.68 -6.09
C LEU A 264 -2.85 5.90 -5.03
N MET A 265 -2.26 5.63 -3.86
CA MET A 265 -2.95 4.97 -2.76
C MET A 265 -4.13 5.78 -2.20
N ALA A 266 -4.03 7.11 -2.17
CA ALA A 266 -5.17 7.97 -1.81
C ALA A 266 -6.34 7.75 -2.79
N ILE A 267 -6.04 7.67 -4.09
CA ILE A 267 -7.05 7.44 -5.13
C ILE A 267 -7.64 6.02 -5.02
N VAL A 268 -6.82 4.99 -4.78
CA VAL A 268 -7.31 3.61 -4.54
C VAL A 268 -8.29 3.61 -3.36
N GLN A 269 -7.94 4.28 -2.27
CA GLN A 269 -8.81 4.37 -1.09
C GLN A 269 -10.15 5.06 -1.41
N GLN A 270 -10.12 6.20 -2.11
CA GLN A 270 -11.33 6.92 -2.49
C GLN A 270 -12.27 6.06 -3.35
N ASN A 271 -11.72 5.32 -4.32
CA ASN A 271 -12.50 4.43 -5.18
C ASN A 271 -13.07 3.23 -4.42
N LEU A 272 -12.32 2.64 -3.50
CA LEU A 272 -12.81 1.56 -2.63
C LEU A 272 -13.93 2.03 -1.70
N SER A 273 -13.79 3.21 -1.10
CA SER A 273 -14.84 3.78 -0.23
C SER A 273 -16.11 4.14 -1.00
N ALA A 274 -15.99 4.51 -2.29
CA ALA A 274 -17.13 4.73 -3.16
C ALA A 274 -17.81 3.40 -3.56
N TYR A 275 -17.01 2.36 -3.83
CA TYR A 275 -17.51 1.02 -4.09
C TYR A 275 -18.22 0.45 -2.87
N GLU A 276 -17.60 0.37 -1.69
CA GLU A 276 -18.16 -0.15 -0.42
C GLU A 276 -19.18 0.76 0.27
N ALA A 277 -19.46 1.93 -0.28
CA ALA A 277 -20.72 2.58 0.05
C ALA A 277 -21.91 1.76 -0.48
N SER A 278 -21.68 0.72 -1.31
CA SER A 278 -22.55 -0.44 -1.51
C SER A 278 -22.64 -1.25 -0.21
N HIS A 279 -23.85 -1.53 0.24
CA HIS A 279 -24.08 -2.23 1.52
C HIS A 279 -23.56 -3.67 1.38
N PRO A 280 -22.98 -4.34 2.40
CA PRO A 280 -22.62 -5.77 2.34
C PRO A 280 -23.79 -6.68 1.87
N ILE A 281 -25.02 -6.26 2.14
CA ILE A 281 -26.25 -6.89 1.64
C ILE A 281 -26.37 -6.83 0.11
N GLU A 282 -25.75 -5.87 -0.57
CA GLU A 282 -25.82 -5.71 -2.03
C GLU A 282 -25.21 -6.90 -2.77
N ALA A 283 -24.00 -7.33 -2.36
CA ALA A 283 -23.37 -8.53 -2.95
C ALA A 283 -24.19 -9.80 -2.67
N GLN A 284 -24.82 -9.87 -1.49
CA GLN A 284 -25.72 -10.97 -1.11
C GLN A 284 -26.99 -10.97 -1.97
N ILE A 285 -27.55 -9.80 -2.23
CA ILE A 285 -28.71 -9.59 -3.12
C ILE A 285 -28.37 -10.00 -4.56
N GLU A 286 -27.21 -9.59 -5.08
CA GLU A 286 -26.78 -9.96 -6.44
C GLU A 286 -26.59 -11.48 -6.58
N GLU A 287 -26.03 -12.14 -5.56
CA GLU A 287 -25.85 -13.59 -5.52
C GLU A 287 -27.17 -14.34 -5.42
N ASP A 288 -28.03 -13.98 -4.47
CA ASP A 288 -29.35 -14.60 -4.31
C ASP A 288 -30.18 -14.45 -5.59
N SER A 289 -30.09 -13.28 -6.23
CA SER A 289 -30.74 -13.01 -7.52
C SER A 289 -30.25 -13.94 -8.63
N ARG A 290 -28.93 -14.17 -8.70
CA ARG A 290 -28.33 -15.11 -9.66
C ARG A 290 -28.77 -16.55 -9.39
N VAL A 291 -28.75 -16.99 -8.13
CA VAL A 291 -29.21 -18.32 -7.71
C VAL A 291 -30.69 -18.51 -8.05
N HIS A 292 -31.51 -17.49 -7.81
CA HIS A 292 -32.94 -17.53 -8.13
C HIS A 292 -33.20 -17.63 -9.63
N LEU A 293 -32.48 -16.87 -10.47
CA LEU A 293 -32.57 -16.99 -11.94
C LEU A 293 -32.26 -18.42 -12.41
N ILE A 294 -31.18 -19.01 -11.90
CA ILE A 294 -30.80 -20.40 -12.22
C ILE A 294 -31.89 -21.36 -11.72
N GLY A 295 -32.45 -21.12 -10.52
CA GLY A 295 -33.54 -21.90 -9.95
C GLY A 295 -34.79 -21.90 -10.82
N ILE A 296 -35.19 -20.75 -11.38
CA ILE A 296 -36.34 -20.64 -12.30
C ILE A 296 -36.10 -21.48 -13.55
N VAL A 297 -34.92 -21.38 -14.17
CA VAL A 297 -34.59 -22.15 -15.38
C VAL A 297 -34.54 -23.65 -15.09
N ASN A 298 -33.94 -24.06 -13.97
CA ASN A 298 -33.86 -25.47 -13.58
C ASN A 298 -35.23 -26.06 -13.21
N ALA A 299 -36.12 -25.29 -12.58
CA ALA A 299 -37.46 -25.73 -12.26
C ALA A 299 -38.30 -25.97 -13.52
N ALA A 300 -38.21 -25.06 -14.50
CA ALA A 300 -38.86 -25.23 -15.80
C ALA A 300 -38.32 -26.46 -16.55
N ALA A 301 -37.00 -26.68 -16.51
CA ALA A 301 -36.37 -27.87 -17.08
C ALA A 301 -36.89 -29.17 -16.44
N ALA A 302 -36.93 -29.22 -15.10
CA ALA A 302 -37.40 -30.38 -14.34
C ALA A 302 -38.90 -30.66 -14.56
N ALA A 303 -39.71 -29.63 -14.78
CA ALA A 303 -41.13 -29.75 -15.10
C ALA A 303 -41.40 -30.18 -16.55
N GLY A 304 -40.35 -30.25 -17.41
CA GLY A 304 -40.52 -30.50 -18.83
C GLY A 304 -41.22 -29.35 -19.58
N GLU A 305 -41.19 -28.14 -19.02
CA GLU A 305 -41.75 -26.95 -19.63
C GLU A 305 -40.76 -26.33 -20.63
N GLN A 306 -41.24 -25.40 -21.45
CA GLN A 306 -40.36 -24.61 -22.30
C GLN A 306 -39.49 -23.71 -21.41
N LEU A 307 -38.16 -23.77 -21.57
CA LEU A 307 -37.26 -22.96 -20.76
C LEU A 307 -37.55 -21.47 -20.98
N PRO A 308 -37.79 -20.70 -19.90
CA PRO A 308 -38.07 -19.28 -20.03
C PRO A 308 -36.84 -18.55 -20.56
N ALA A 309 -37.06 -17.57 -21.44
CA ALA A 309 -36.00 -16.65 -21.83
C ALA A 309 -35.44 -15.95 -20.59
N VAL A 310 -34.13 -15.65 -20.58
CA VAL A 310 -33.49 -14.99 -19.43
C VAL A 310 -34.16 -13.65 -19.11
N SER A 311 -34.58 -12.89 -20.13
CA SER A 311 -35.38 -11.66 -19.97
C SER A 311 -36.73 -11.89 -19.27
N ALA A 312 -37.41 -13.01 -19.52
CA ALA A 312 -38.68 -13.35 -18.85
C ALA A 312 -38.47 -13.73 -17.37
N ALA A 313 -37.39 -14.45 -17.06
CA ALA A 313 -37.00 -14.74 -15.69
C ALA A 313 -36.63 -13.46 -14.91
N ILE A 314 -35.88 -12.55 -15.53
CA ILE A 314 -35.54 -11.25 -14.95
C ILE A 314 -36.79 -10.37 -14.77
N ALA A 315 -37.72 -10.35 -15.73
CA ALA A 315 -38.98 -9.60 -15.61
C ALA A 315 -39.83 -10.09 -14.42
N THR A 316 -39.85 -11.41 -14.17
CA THR A 316 -40.52 -12.01 -13.01
C THR A 316 -39.89 -11.53 -11.70
N MET A 317 -38.57 -11.44 -11.66
CA MET A 317 -37.84 -10.90 -10.50
C MET A 317 -38.05 -9.40 -10.32
N ARG A 318 -38.19 -8.59 -11.39
CA ARG A 318 -38.53 -7.17 -11.25
C ARG A 318 -39.89 -6.98 -10.57
N GLY A 319 -40.86 -7.83 -10.89
CA GLY A 319 -42.20 -7.80 -10.29
C GLY A 319 -42.23 -8.21 -8.81
N ASN A 320 -41.28 -9.05 -8.38
CA ASN A 320 -41.19 -9.58 -7.00
C ASN A 320 -39.75 -9.69 -6.53
N SER A 321 -39.03 -8.57 -6.50
CA SER A 321 -37.58 -8.54 -6.21
C SER A 321 -37.21 -9.11 -4.85
N ARG A 322 -38.15 -9.10 -3.90
CA ARG A 322 -37.97 -9.67 -2.56
C ARG A 322 -38.05 -11.19 -2.53
N ASN A 323 -38.78 -11.83 -3.44
CA ASN A 323 -38.91 -13.29 -3.48
C ASN A 323 -37.67 -13.98 -4.04
N ALA A 324 -36.85 -13.23 -4.77
CA ALA A 324 -35.55 -13.71 -5.25
C ALA A 324 -34.48 -13.78 -4.16
N LEU A 325 -34.74 -13.19 -2.99
CA LEU A 325 -33.79 -13.14 -1.88
C LEU A 325 -33.94 -14.36 -0.96
N SER A 326 -32.84 -14.85 -0.41
CA SER A 326 -32.86 -15.82 0.68
C SER A 326 -33.44 -15.21 1.94
N ASP A 327 -33.92 -16.05 2.86
CA ASP A 327 -34.56 -15.56 4.10
C ASP A 327 -33.58 -14.80 5.01
N LEU A 328 -32.29 -15.17 4.97
CA LEU A 328 -31.23 -14.43 5.66
C LEU A 328 -31.07 -13.02 5.07
N THR A 329 -30.97 -12.91 3.74
CA THR A 329 -30.86 -11.62 3.04
C THR A 329 -32.10 -10.76 3.21
N LYS A 330 -33.31 -11.35 3.26
CA LYS A 330 -34.56 -10.62 3.58
C LYS A 330 -34.52 -10.04 5.00
N GLN A 331 -34.11 -10.84 5.98
CA GLN A 331 -34.01 -10.42 7.37
C GLN A 331 -32.99 -9.28 7.52
N ASP A 332 -31.83 -9.43 6.90
CA ASP A 332 -30.78 -8.41 6.91
C ASP A 332 -31.23 -7.13 6.20
N PHE A 333 -31.92 -7.25 5.06
CA PHE A 333 -32.50 -6.12 4.33
C PHE A 333 -33.57 -5.39 5.16
N ASP A 334 -34.40 -6.12 5.90
CA ASP A 334 -35.47 -5.54 6.74
C ASP A 334 -34.93 -4.81 7.98
N ASN A 335 -33.77 -5.23 8.47
CA ASN A 335 -33.06 -4.58 9.57
C ASN A 335 -32.43 -3.22 9.18
N LEU A 336 -32.46 -2.86 7.89
CA LEU A 336 -31.88 -1.60 7.41
C LEU A 336 -32.79 -0.39 7.59
N ARG A 337 -32.17 0.78 7.72
CA ARG A 337 -32.89 2.07 7.75
C ARG A 337 -33.65 2.29 6.44
N ALA A 338 -34.78 2.99 6.49
CA ALA A 338 -35.65 3.20 5.33
C ALA A 338 -34.91 3.81 4.11
N ALA A 339 -34.01 4.77 4.35
CA ALA A 339 -33.19 5.37 3.30
C ALA A 339 -32.20 4.37 2.65
N GLU A 340 -31.65 3.45 3.43
CA GLU A 340 -30.73 2.41 2.96
C GLU A 340 -31.47 1.34 2.16
N ARG A 341 -32.68 0.94 2.61
CA ARG A 341 -33.56 0.02 1.87
C ARG A 341 -33.94 0.55 0.50
N THR A 342 -34.32 1.82 0.43
CA THR A 342 -34.69 2.48 -0.84
C THR A 342 -33.50 2.52 -1.80
N ARG A 343 -32.31 2.86 -1.29
CA ARG A 343 -31.09 2.87 -2.09
C ARG A 343 -30.72 1.48 -2.60
N LEU A 344 -30.79 0.45 -1.76
CA LEU A 344 -30.48 -0.93 -2.15
C LEU A 344 -31.50 -1.51 -3.13
N GLN A 345 -32.78 -1.15 -3.00
CA GLN A 345 -33.78 -1.51 -4.01
C GLN A 345 -33.44 -0.90 -5.38
N GLN A 346 -33.03 0.36 -5.41
CA GLN A 346 -32.61 1.00 -6.65
C GLN A 346 -31.39 0.29 -7.26
N LEU A 347 -30.38 -0.02 -6.44
CA LEU A 347 -29.18 -0.72 -6.89
C LEU A 347 -29.47 -2.14 -7.38
N HIS A 348 -30.38 -2.86 -6.71
CA HIS A 348 -30.86 -4.16 -7.16
C HIS A 348 -31.58 -4.06 -8.52
N LEU A 349 -32.45 -3.05 -8.71
CA LEU A 349 -33.11 -2.81 -9.99
C LEU A 349 -32.09 -2.48 -11.10
N ASP A 350 -31.10 -1.65 -10.79
CA ASP A 350 -30.02 -1.32 -11.72
C ASP A 350 -29.19 -2.57 -12.10
N TYR A 351 -28.92 -3.45 -11.13
CA TYR A 351 -28.29 -4.75 -11.39
C TYR A 351 -29.13 -5.63 -12.32
N LEU A 352 -30.43 -5.77 -12.07
CA LEU A 352 -31.34 -6.52 -12.95
C LEU A 352 -31.41 -5.92 -14.36
N ASN A 353 -31.33 -4.59 -14.50
CA ASN A 353 -31.24 -3.92 -15.79
C ASN A 353 -29.93 -4.25 -16.52
N ARG A 354 -28.79 -4.27 -15.80
CA ARG A 354 -27.50 -4.71 -16.38
C ARG A 354 -27.55 -6.17 -16.83
N LEU A 355 -28.14 -7.06 -16.04
CA LEU A 355 -28.31 -8.47 -16.40
C LEU A 355 -29.19 -8.64 -17.64
N ASP A 356 -30.30 -7.91 -17.73
CA ASP A 356 -31.22 -7.96 -18.88
C ASP A 356 -30.56 -7.44 -20.16
N GLN A 357 -29.79 -6.35 -20.06
CA GLN A 357 -29.00 -5.85 -21.18
C GLN A 357 -27.94 -6.86 -21.65
N LYS A 358 -27.22 -7.47 -20.71
CA LYS A 358 -26.10 -8.38 -21.02
C LYS A 358 -26.56 -9.77 -21.46
N TYR A 359 -27.61 -10.30 -20.87
CA TYR A 359 -28.03 -11.70 -20.99
C TYR A 359 -29.50 -11.89 -21.40
N GLY A 360 -30.32 -10.84 -21.42
CA GLY A 360 -31.77 -10.96 -21.66
C GLY A 360 -32.13 -11.49 -23.05
N HIS A 361 -31.21 -11.37 -24.01
CA HIS A 361 -31.33 -11.93 -25.37
C HIS A 361 -30.95 -13.42 -25.45
N MET A 362 -30.40 -14.01 -24.38
CA MET A 362 -30.02 -15.42 -24.36
C MET A 362 -31.24 -16.30 -24.07
N ALA A 363 -31.41 -17.32 -24.92
CA ALA A 363 -32.39 -18.39 -24.71
C ALA A 363 -31.67 -19.60 -24.11
N PRO A 364 -32.08 -20.10 -22.92
CA PRO A 364 -31.51 -21.32 -22.38
C PRO A 364 -31.83 -22.51 -23.29
N VAL A 365 -30.85 -23.38 -23.52
CA VAL A 365 -31.02 -24.59 -24.34
C VAL A 365 -31.13 -25.81 -23.43
N ASP A 366 -32.19 -26.58 -23.59
CA ASP A 366 -32.37 -27.85 -22.90
C ASP A 366 -31.59 -28.97 -23.61
N ARG A 367 -30.38 -29.25 -23.10
CA ARG A 367 -29.53 -30.32 -23.64
C ARG A 367 -30.11 -31.73 -23.46
N THR A 368 -31.17 -31.90 -22.67
CA THR A 368 -31.83 -33.22 -22.53
C THR A 368 -32.81 -33.51 -23.68
N ARG A 369 -33.15 -32.51 -24.49
CA ARG A 369 -34.04 -32.62 -25.66
C ARG A 369 -33.31 -32.55 -27.00
N GLU A 370 -32.01 -32.29 -27.01
CA GLU A 370 -31.17 -32.41 -28.20
C GLU A 370 -30.76 -33.89 -28.39
N ILE A 371 -31.59 -34.65 -29.12
CA ILE A 371 -31.22 -35.93 -29.75
C ILE A 371 -31.22 -35.73 -31.26
#